data_AF-A0A7S1QQS5-F1
#
_entry.id   AF-A0A7S1QQS5-F1
#
_cell.length_a   1.000
_cell.length_b   1.000
_cell.length_c   1.000
_cell.angle_alpha   90.00
_cell.angle_beta   90.00
_cell.angle_gamma   90.00
#
_symmetry.space_group_name_H-M   'P 1'
#
loop_
_entity.id
_entity.type
_entity.pdbx_description
1 polymer ?
#
loop_
_entity_poly.entity_id
_entity_poly.type
_entity_poly.pdbx_seq_one_letter_code
_entity_poly.pdbx_strand_id
1 'polypeptide(L)'
;FCTLLVSSSIRMERLPQYYRCGECEAVPASVDCRDCSESYCADCFRAVHAKGKRATHSNNRRIFVCQRCNAVPATQACGDCEGKVYCERCNARLHGSKGKHKKHAPSVKPVAEFFATGGKAPTVNKDEENGLGLRV
;
A
#
# COMPACT_ATOMS: atom_id res chain seq x y z
N PHE A 1 22.00 -43.88 4.42
CA PHE A 1 22.71 -43.20 3.31
C PHE A 1 21.67 -42.96 2.22
N CYS A 2 21.33 -41.78 1.73
CA CYS A 2 22.00 -40.49 1.72
C CYS A 2 20.92 -39.40 1.60
N THR A 3 21.09 -38.31 2.34
CA THR A 3 20.27 -37.11 2.42
C THR A 3 20.25 -36.32 1.11
N LEU A 4 19.07 -35.94 0.61
CA LEU A 4 18.95 -34.84 -0.37
C LEU A 4 18.13 -33.71 0.22
N LEU A 5 18.83 -32.92 1.04
CA LEU A 5 18.52 -31.53 1.33
C LEU A 5 18.81 -30.72 0.07
N VAL A 6 17.81 -30.41 -0.74
CA VAL A 6 17.89 -29.23 -1.62
C VAL A 6 17.61 -28.00 -0.76
N SER A 7 18.67 -27.58 -0.09
CA SER A 7 18.86 -26.24 0.47
C SER A 7 18.92 -25.24 -0.69
N SER A 8 17.78 -24.97 -1.32
CA SER A 8 17.64 -23.83 -2.22
C SER A 8 17.27 -22.64 -1.36
N SER A 9 18.29 -21.81 -1.13
CA SER A 9 18.25 -20.49 -0.52
C SER A 9 17.18 -19.59 -1.14
N ILE A 10 15.90 -19.82 -0.82
CA ILE A 10 14.94 -18.72 -0.77
C ILE A 10 15.44 -17.87 0.39
N ARG A 11 16.31 -16.90 0.09
CA ARG A 11 16.46 -15.74 0.95
C ARG A 11 15.02 -15.28 1.18
N MET A 12 14.51 -15.54 2.38
CA MET A 12 13.34 -14.85 2.89
C MET A 12 13.77 -13.38 3.09
N GLU A 13 14.09 -12.70 2.00
CA GLU A 13 14.37 -11.27 1.96
C GLU A 13 13.06 -10.59 2.35
N ARG A 14 12.90 -10.40 3.66
CA ARG A 14 11.82 -9.68 4.31
C ARG A 14 10.44 -10.21 3.90
N LEU A 15 9.99 -11.28 4.58
CA LEU A 15 8.56 -11.47 4.81
C LEU A 15 7.99 -10.10 5.21
N PRO A 16 6.93 -9.58 4.55
CA PRO A 16 6.49 -8.20 4.68
C PRO A 16 5.91 -8.02 6.08
N GLN A 17 6.80 -7.77 7.03
CA GLN A 17 6.46 -7.37 8.37
C GLN A 17 5.91 -5.98 8.22
N TYR A 18 4.61 -5.93 8.00
CA TYR A 18 3.75 -4.87 8.46
C TYR A 18 4.25 -3.47 8.06
N TYR A 19 3.85 -3.01 6.86
CA TYR A 19 4.10 -1.67 6.34
C TYR A 19 3.42 -0.60 7.21
N ARG A 20 3.88 -0.43 8.45
CA ARG A 20 3.57 0.68 9.32
C ARG A 20 4.59 1.79 9.13
N CYS A 21 4.20 2.99 9.51
CA CYS A 21 5.13 4.09 9.59
C CYS A 21 6.23 3.75 10.62
N GLY A 22 7.50 3.80 10.21
CA GLY A 22 8.65 3.57 11.10
C GLY A 22 8.89 4.67 12.14
N GLU A 23 8.10 5.73 12.15
CA GLU A 23 8.19 6.83 13.13
C GLU A 23 7.08 6.75 14.17
N CYS A 24 5.81 6.72 13.73
CA CYS A 24 4.69 6.72 14.67
C CYS A 24 4.15 5.31 14.98
N GLU A 25 4.45 4.33 14.13
CA GLU A 25 3.94 2.95 14.22
C GLU A 25 2.41 2.82 14.42
N ALA A 26 1.64 3.90 14.22
CA ALA A 26 0.21 3.94 14.50
C ALA A 26 -0.61 3.59 13.25
N VAL A 27 -0.13 4.03 12.08
CA VAL A 27 -0.83 3.93 10.80
C VAL A 27 0.04 3.25 9.74
N PRO A 28 -0.56 2.71 8.66
CA PRO A 28 0.19 2.18 7.54
C PRO A 28 1.08 3.24 6.88
N ALA A 29 2.23 2.83 6.37
CA ALA A 29 3.08 3.68 5.57
C ALA A 29 2.46 3.91 4.19
N SER A 30 2.53 5.16 3.71
CA SER A 30 2.09 5.59 2.38
C SER A 30 3.26 6.06 1.50
N VAL A 31 4.45 6.24 2.09
CA VAL A 31 5.66 6.71 1.42
C VAL A 31 6.83 5.84 1.84
N ASP A 32 7.52 5.26 0.88
CA ASP A 32 8.80 4.57 1.08
C ASP A 32 9.93 5.49 0.60
N CYS A 33 10.82 5.89 1.50
CA CYS A 33 11.95 6.73 1.17
C CYS A 33 13.17 5.86 0.91
N ARG A 34 13.63 5.79 -0.35
CA ARG A 34 14.79 4.95 -0.70
C ARG A 34 16.09 5.46 -0.10
N ASP A 35 16.21 6.77 0.06
CA ASP A 35 17.39 7.41 0.67
C ASP A 35 17.51 7.05 2.15
N CYS A 36 16.39 6.95 2.88
CA CYS A 36 16.36 6.48 4.27
C CYS A 36 16.31 4.96 4.38
N SER A 37 15.94 4.25 3.31
CA SER A 37 15.55 2.83 3.34
C SER A 37 14.45 2.51 4.36
N GLU A 38 13.53 3.47 4.56
CA GLU A 38 12.51 3.45 5.62
C GLU A 38 11.15 3.95 5.09
N SER A 39 10.08 3.43 5.69
CA SER A 39 8.71 3.69 5.27
C SER A 39 7.93 4.55 6.28
N TYR A 40 7.18 5.53 5.78
CA TYR A 40 6.53 6.57 6.57
C TYR A 40 5.06 6.74 6.16
N CYS A 41 4.21 7.19 7.09
CA CYS A 41 2.94 7.81 6.72
C CYS A 41 3.20 9.21 6.12
N ALA A 42 2.22 9.77 5.43
CA ALA A 42 2.36 11.06 4.76
C ALA A 42 2.78 12.20 5.71
N ASP A 43 2.24 12.22 6.93
CA ASP A 43 2.52 13.27 7.91
C ASP A 43 3.92 13.15 8.51
N CYS A 44 4.31 11.95 8.94
CA CYS A 44 5.66 11.69 9.44
C CYS A 44 6.71 11.93 8.35
N PHE A 45 6.42 11.54 7.10
CA PHE A 45 7.32 11.83 5.98
C PHE A 45 7.54 13.34 5.86
N ARG A 46 6.47 14.14 5.83
CA ARG A 46 6.56 15.60 5.75
C ARG A 46 7.32 16.21 6.93
N ALA A 47 7.08 15.72 8.15
CA ALA A 47 7.76 16.22 9.34
C ALA A 47 9.26 15.92 9.33
N VAL A 48 9.63 14.66 9.06
CA VAL A 48 11.03 14.19 9.07
C VAL A 48 11.82 14.73 7.87
N HIS A 49 11.17 14.96 6.73
CA HIS A 49 11.80 15.46 5.50
C HIS A 49 11.58 16.96 5.28
N ALA A 50 11.07 17.71 6.27
CA ALA A 50 10.92 19.16 6.14
C ALA A 50 12.25 19.92 6.26
N LYS A 51 13.25 19.36 6.96
CA LYS A 51 14.47 20.10 7.36
C LYS A 51 15.72 19.23 7.32
N GLY A 52 16.87 19.90 7.27
CA GLY A 52 18.19 19.27 7.37
C GLY A 52 18.57 18.43 6.15
N LYS A 53 19.45 17.45 6.34
CA LYS A 53 19.98 16.59 5.26
C LYS A 53 18.90 15.74 4.59
N ARG A 54 17.79 15.46 5.28
CA ARG A 54 16.68 14.67 4.74
C ARG A 54 15.75 15.46 3.83
N ALA A 55 15.81 16.79 3.86
CA ALA A 55 14.97 17.63 3.00
C ALA A 55 15.29 17.48 1.51
N THR A 56 16.47 16.98 1.16
CA THR A 56 16.88 16.72 -0.22
C THR A 56 16.51 15.33 -0.72
N HIS A 57 15.93 14.48 0.14
CA HIS A 57 15.49 13.15 -0.29
C HIS A 57 14.31 13.28 -1.24
N SER A 58 14.53 12.88 -2.48
CA SER A 58 13.55 12.97 -3.57
C SER A 58 13.23 11.60 -4.16
N ASN A 59 13.98 10.56 -3.79
CA ASN A 59 13.77 9.21 -4.28
C ASN A 59 12.73 8.48 -3.41
N ASN A 60 11.49 8.91 -3.52
CA ASN A 60 10.36 8.33 -2.80
C ASN A 60 9.50 7.46 -3.72
N ARG A 61 9.05 6.31 -3.18
CA ARG A 61 8.05 5.46 -3.82
C ARG A 61 6.74 5.61 -3.06
N ARG A 62 5.65 5.82 -3.80
CA ARG A 62 4.32 5.77 -3.21
C ARG A 62 3.93 4.34 -2.88
N ILE A 63 3.51 4.14 -1.64
CA ILE A 63 2.88 2.91 -1.18
C ILE A 63 1.38 3.16 -1.21
N PHE A 64 0.69 2.39 -2.05
CA PHE A 64 -0.77 2.42 -2.08
C PHE A 64 -1.29 1.49 -1.00
N VAL A 65 -2.10 2.00 -0.09
CA VAL A 65 -2.77 1.19 0.94
C VAL A 65 -4.10 0.69 0.39
N CYS A 66 -4.50 -0.54 0.74
CA CYS A 66 -5.79 -1.09 0.35
C CYS A 66 -6.93 -0.19 0.83
N GLN A 67 -7.70 0.40 -0.10
CA GLN A 67 -8.76 1.35 0.23
C GLN A 67 -9.95 0.73 0.96
N ARG A 68 -10.02 -0.61 1.05
CA ARG A 68 -11.08 -1.32 1.77
C ARG A 68 -10.74 -1.61 3.23
N CYS A 69 -9.53 -2.10 3.50
CA CYS A 69 -9.16 -2.52 4.86
C CYS A 69 -8.19 -1.55 5.54
N ASN A 70 -7.59 -0.62 4.80
CA ASN A 70 -6.63 0.38 5.28
C ASN A 70 -5.53 -0.20 6.19
N ALA A 71 -5.13 -1.46 5.96
CA ALA A 71 -4.25 -2.19 6.88
C ALA A 71 -3.01 -2.76 6.19
N VAL A 72 -3.08 -2.97 4.87
CA VAL A 72 -2.02 -3.60 4.09
C VAL A 72 -1.86 -2.87 2.77
N PRO A 73 -0.68 -2.95 2.13
CA PRO A 73 -0.48 -2.45 0.79
C PRO A 73 -1.48 -3.06 -0.21
N ALA A 74 -1.95 -2.23 -1.11
CA ALA A 74 -2.67 -2.69 -2.28
C ALA A 74 -1.69 -3.35 -3.26
N THR A 75 -2.08 -4.52 -3.75
CA THR A 75 -1.31 -5.26 -4.76
C THR A 75 -1.94 -5.11 -6.14
N GLN A 76 -3.25 -4.84 -6.20
CA GLN A 76 -4.02 -4.79 -7.43
C GLN A 76 -4.84 -3.49 -7.52
N ALA A 77 -4.93 -2.94 -8.73
CA ALA A 77 -5.84 -1.87 -9.10
C ALA A 77 -6.91 -2.46 -10.02
N CYS A 78 -8.18 -2.09 -9.85
CA CYS A 78 -9.25 -2.47 -10.76
C CYS A 78 -9.63 -1.28 -11.65
N GLY A 79 -9.42 -1.42 -12.96
CA GLY A 79 -9.69 -0.36 -13.93
C GLY A 79 -11.16 0.06 -13.97
N ASP A 80 -12.07 -0.90 -13.81
CA ASP A 80 -13.51 -0.66 -13.87
C ASP A 80 -14.07 -0.08 -12.56
N CYS A 81 -13.30 -0.16 -11.47
CA CYS A 81 -13.64 0.42 -10.17
C CYS A 81 -13.05 1.83 -10.00
N GLU A 82 -13.11 2.68 -11.03
CA GLU A 82 -12.55 4.05 -10.98
C GLU A 82 -11.06 4.08 -10.60
N GLY A 83 -10.30 3.02 -10.93
CA GLY A 83 -8.89 2.90 -10.53
C GLY A 83 -8.64 2.65 -9.05
N LYS A 84 -9.66 2.20 -8.29
CA LYS A 84 -9.51 1.82 -6.88
C LYS A 84 -8.53 0.68 -6.70
N VAL A 85 -7.77 0.76 -5.60
CA VAL A 85 -6.67 -0.16 -5.29
C VAL A 85 -6.98 -0.99 -4.04
N TYR A 86 -6.70 -2.29 -4.15
CA TYR A 86 -7.05 -3.27 -3.13
C TYR A 86 -5.91 -4.25 -2.91
N CYS A 87 -5.86 -4.82 -1.70
CA CYS A 87 -5.11 -6.06 -1.50
C CYS A 87 -5.87 -7.24 -2.11
N GLU A 88 -5.14 -8.28 -2.45
CA GLU A 88 -5.67 -9.50 -3.07
C GLU A 88 -6.91 -10.05 -2.34
N ARG A 89 -6.85 -10.13 -0.99
CA ARG A 89 -7.97 -10.62 -0.16
C ARG A 89 -9.22 -9.74 -0.28
N CYS A 90 -9.05 -8.42 -0.25
CA CYS A 90 -10.18 -7.49 -0.37
C CYS A 90 -10.75 -7.49 -1.78
N ASN A 91 -9.88 -7.58 -2.79
CA ASN A 91 -10.25 -7.66 -4.18
C ASN A 91 -11.09 -8.92 -4.47
N ALA A 92 -10.63 -10.09 -4.02
CA ALA A 92 -11.35 -11.36 -4.17
C ALA A 92 -12.73 -11.33 -3.48
N ARG A 93 -12.85 -10.68 -2.32
CA ARG A 93 -14.16 -10.51 -1.64
C ARG A 93 -15.09 -9.54 -2.37
N LEU A 94 -14.55 -8.52 -3.05
CA LEU A 94 -15.33 -7.54 -3.81
C LEU A 94 -15.83 -8.10 -5.15
N HIS A 95 -15.01 -8.92 -5.82
CA HIS A 95 -15.28 -9.46 -7.17
C HIS A 95 -15.66 -10.95 -7.20
N GLY A 96 -15.64 -11.64 -6.06
CA GLY A 96 -16.13 -13.01 -5.95
C GLY A 96 -17.65 -13.11 -6.11
N SER A 97 -18.19 -14.34 -6.11
CA SER A 97 -19.60 -14.63 -6.44
C SER A 97 -20.64 -13.88 -5.59
N LYS A 98 -20.28 -13.50 -4.35
CA LYS A 98 -21.12 -12.73 -3.42
C LYS A 98 -20.68 -11.26 -3.26
N GLY A 99 -19.73 -10.81 -4.06
CA GLY A 99 -19.12 -9.50 -3.94
C GLY A 99 -19.98 -8.35 -4.46
N LYS A 100 -19.73 -7.13 -3.94
CA LYS A 100 -20.45 -5.92 -4.33
C LYS A 100 -20.12 -5.46 -5.77
N HIS A 101 -18.99 -5.89 -6.32
CA HIS A 101 -18.49 -5.53 -7.66
C HIS A 101 -18.55 -6.69 -8.66
N LYS A 102 -19.47 -7.65 -8.45
CA LYS A 102 -19.70 -8.77 -9.39
C LYS A 102 -20.32 -8.36 -10.74
N LYS A 103 -20.65 -7.09 -10.92
CA LYS A 103 -21.35 -6.57 -12.11
C LYS A 103 -20.44 -6.47 -13.33
N HIS A 104 -19.12 -6.45 -13.13
CA HIS A 104 -18.11 -6.47 -14.19
C HIS A 104 -17.11 -7.59 -13.95
N ALA A 105 -16.49 -8.08 -15.02
CA ALA A 105 -15.33 -8.95 -14.91
C ALA A 105 -14.15 -8.10 -14.41
N PRO A 106 -13.46 -8.48 -13.33
CA PRO A 106 -12.42 -7.66 -12.74
C PRO A 106 -11.26 -7.43 -13.73
N SER A 107 -11.16 -6.25 -14.31
CA SER A 107 -9.96 -5.80 -15.03
C SER A 107 -8.91 -5.35 -14.01
N VAL A 108 -8.31 -6.34 -13.33
CA VAL A 108 -7.31 -6.12 -12.28
C VAL A 108 -5.91 -6.15 -12.85
N LYS A 109 -5.12 -5.13 -12.54
CA LYS A 109 -3.70 -5.03 -12.89
C LYS A 109 -2.87 -4.82 -11.64
N PRO A 110 -1.58 -5.24 -11.62
CA PRO A 110 -0.67 -4.85 -10.56
C PRO A 110 -0.68 -3.32 -10.39
N VAL A 111 -0.73 -2.85 -9.15
CA VAL A 111 -0.73 -1.41 -8.81
C VAL A 111 0.44 -0.68 -9.49
N ALA A 112 1.62 -1.29 -9.51
CA ALA A 112 2.80 -0.72 -10.17
C ALA A 112 2.59 -0.51 -11.68
N GLU A 113 1.96 -1.46 -12.37
CA GLU A 113 1.68 -1.39 -13.80
C GLU A 113 0.56 -0.40 -14.13
N PHE A 114 -0.48 -0.37 -13.29
CA PHE A 114 -1.60 0.55 -13.47
C PHE A 114 -1.15 2.02 -13.48
N PHE A 115 -0.22 2.40 -12.60
CA PHE A 115 0.32 3.76 -12.58
C PHE A 115 1.43 4.01 -13.60
N ALA A 116 2.17 2.98 -14.01
CA ALA A 116 3.14 3.11 -15.12
C ALA A 116 2.45 3.42 -16.45
N THR A 117 1.20 3.01 -16.64
CA THR A 117 0.41 3.19 -17.86
C THR A 117 -0.53 4.40 -17.83
N GLY A 118 -0.36 5.30 -16.85
CA GLY A 118 -1.14 6.55 -16.77
C GLY A 118 -2.49 6.41 -16.07
N GLY A 119 -2.74 5.31 -15.35
CA GLY A 119 -3.91 5.18 -14.48
C GLY A 119 -3.99 6.33 -13.47
N LYS A 120 -5.18 6.90 -13.27
CA LYS A 120 -5.37 7.97 -12.29
C LYS A 120 -5.10 7.43 -10.89
N ALA A 121 -4.26 8.13 -10.13
CA ALA A 121 -4.01 7.81 -8.74
C ALA A 121 -5.35 7.81 -7.97
N PRO A 122 -5.64 6.76 -7.18
CA PRO A 122 -6.81 6.76 -6.32
C PRO A 122 -6.71 7.96 -5.39
N THR A 123 -7.79 8.75 -5.32
CA THR A 123 -7.92 9.76 -4.28
C THR A 123 -7.91 9.03 -2.95
N VAL A 124 -6.96 9.34 -2.08
CA VAL A 124 -7.06 8.96 -0.66
C VAL A 124 -8.43 9.44 -0.19
N ASN A 125 -9.25 8.53 0.32
CA ASN A 125 -10.60 8.86 0.75
C ASN A 125 -10.48 9.93 1.85
N LYS A 126 -11.05 11.10 1.61
CA LYS A 126 -11.23 12.17 2.61
C LYS A 126 -12.29 11.83 3.66
N ASP A 127 -12.80 10.61 3.65
CA ASP A 127 -13.90 10.17 4.51
C ASP A 127 -13.47 9.93 5.96
N GLU A 128 -12.18 10.01 6.28
CA GLU A 128 -11.66 10.02 7.67
C GLU A 128 -11.41 11.44 8.23
N GLU A 129 -11.70 12.52 7.48
CA GLU A 129 -11.62 13.89 8.04
C GLU A 129 -12.83 14.27 8.93
N ASN A 130 -13.85 13.40 9.04
CA ASN A 130 -15.03 13.64 9.90
C ASN A 130 -15.17 12.66 11.09
N GLY A 131 -14.07 12.02 11.51
CA GLY A 131 -14.03 11.11 12.66
C GLY A 131 -13.60 11.73 13.99
N LEU A 132 -13.17 13.00 14.02
CA LEU A 132 -12.97 13.75 15.26
C LEU A 132 -14.32 14.27 15.76
N GLY A 133 -15.14 13.31 16.22
CA GLY A 133 -16.14 13.58 17.24
C GLY A 133 -15.41 13.96 18.53
N LEU A 134 -14.99 15.22 18.62
CA LEU A 134 -14.72 15.90 19.87
C LEU A 134 -15.99 15.78 20.73
N ARG A 135 -15.99 14.79 21.64
CA ARG A 135 -16.89 14.85 22.79
C ARG A 135 -16.28 15.88 23.73
N VAL A 136 -17.02 17.00 23.84
CA VAL A 136 -16.93 17.98 24.92
C VAL A 136 -16.99 17.27 26.26
#